data_AF-A0A7R7I0C2-F1
#
_entry.id   AF-A0A7R7I0C2-F1
#
_cell.length_a   1.000
_cell.length_b   1.000
_cell.length_c   1.000
_cell.angle_alpha   90.00
_cell.angle_beta   90.00
_cell.angle_gamma   90.00
#
_symmetry.space_group_name_H-M   'P 1'
#
loop_
_entity.id
_entity.type
_entity.pdbx_description
1 polymer ?
#
loop_
_entity_poly.entity_id
_entity_poly.type
_entity_poly.pdbx_seq_one_letter_code
_entity_poly.pdbx_strand_id
1 'polypeptide(L)'
;MTRRCGSSRPSATFAEAGRQLAHLHVDYESVKPYPLEMQLREKSAQGERELWRVTKLKWRSKSDHSAIVYNSQVTLAGIPDEAHRYQLGSRTALEWLIDRYQVKIDKAAGIVNDPNDWCDEHDDPRYIVDLICRVTTVSIETMRVVDGLPTLDLLPR
;
A
#
# COMPACT_ATOMS: atom_id res chain seq x y z
N MET A 1 32.27 -22.12 -3.88
CA MET A 1 30.92 -22.55 -4.31
C MET A 1 30.12 -21.30 -4.64
N THR A 2 30.14 -20.88 -5.90
CA THR A 2 29.46 -19.67 -6.38
C THR A 2 28.48 -20.14 -7.44
N ARG A 3 27.19 -20.24 -7.09
CA ARG A 3 26.16 -20.65 -8.06
C ARG A 3 25.94 -19.49 -9.02
N ARG A 4 26.48 -19.60 -10.23
CA ARG A 4 26.12 -18.71 -11.35
C ARG A 4 24.67 -18.99 -11.73
N CYS A 5 23.91 -17.92 -11.91
CA CYS A 5 22.60 -17.92 -12.54
C CYS A 5 22.71 -18.65 -13.90
N GLY A 6 21.87 -19.65 -14.13
CA GLY A 6 21.79 -20.34 -15.41
C GLY A 6 21.44 -19.34 -16.51
N SER A 7 22.15 -19.43 -17.64
CA SER A 7 21.95 -18.59 -18.83
C SER A 7 20.63 -18.97 -19.52
N SER A 8 19.50 -18.52 -19.00
CA SER A 8 18.30 -18.28 -19.82
C SER A 8 18.28 -16.78 -20.14
N ARG A 9 18.20 -16.42 -21.43
CA ARG A 9 17.85 -15.04 -21.78
C ARG A 9 16.48 -14.78 -21.12
N PRO A 10 16.27 -13.66 -20.40
CA PRO A 10 14.92 -13.34 -19.97
C PRO A 10 14.07 -13.31 -21.24
N SER A 11 13.06 -14.19 -21.32
CA SER A 11 12.12 -14.14 -22.43
C SER A 11 11.56 -12.72 -22.48
N ALA A 12 11.26 -12.19 -23.66
CA ALA A 12 10.77 -10.82 -23.80
C ALA A 12 9.60 -10.50 -22.84
N THR A 13 8.81 -11.53 -22.49
CA THR A 13 7.75 -11.52 -21.48
C THR A 13 8.24 -11.14 -20.08
N PHE A 14 9.32 -11.73 -19.57
CA PHE A 14 9.85 -11.36 -18.25
C PHE A 14 10.41 -9.94 -18.24
N ALA A 15 11.06 -9.52 -19.33
CA ALA A 15 11.56 -8.15 -19.45
C ALA A 15 10.42 -7.13 -19.50
N GLU A 16 9.31 -7.46 -20.17
CA GLU A 16 8.11 -6.62 -20.23
C GLU A 16 7.40 -6.54 -18.88
N ALA A 17 7.17 -7.68 -18.22
CA ALA A 17 6.60 -7.71 -16.87
C ALA A 17 7.47 -6.92 -15.88
N GLY A 18 8.80 -7.05 -15.98
CA GLY A 18 9.74 -6.28 -15.16
C GLY A 18 9.61 -4.76 -15.36
N ARG A 19 9.41 -4.29 -16.61
CA ARG A 19 9.16 -2.87 -16.90
C ARG A 19 7.83 -2.39 -16.31
N GLN A 20 6.77 -3.18 -16.47
CA GLN A 20 5.45 -2.85 -15.91
C GLN A 20 5.49 -2.75 -14.39
N LEU A 21 6.13 -3.73 -13.72
CA LEU A 21 6.33 -3.70 -12.28
C LEU A 21 7.18 -2.51 -11.87
N ALA A 22 8.29 -2.22 -12.55
CA ALA A 22 9.13 -1.07 -12.21
C ALA A 22 8.35 0.25 -12.29
N HIS A 23 7.57 0.46 -13.36
CA HIS A 23 6.74 1.66 -13.51
C HIS A 23 5.70 1.76 -12.38
N LEU A 24 4.99 0.67 -12.09
CA LEU A 24 3.97 0.64 -11.03
C LEU A 24 4.53 0.99 -9.64
N HIS A 25 5.77 0.57 -9.35
CA HIS A 25 6.37 0.74 -8.02
C HIS A 25 7.16 2.03 -7.85
N VAL A 26 7.74 2.58 -8.93
CA VAL A 26 8.40 3.90 -8.89
C VAL A 26 7.33 5.00 -8.82
N ASP A 27 6.26 4.86 -9.59
CA ASP A 27 5.20 5.87 -9.71
C ASP A 27 3.96 5.53 -8.85
N TYR A 28 4.14 4.74 -7.78
CA TYR A 28 3.04 4.19 -6.97
C TYR A 28 2.09 5.27 -6.41
N GLU A 29 2.61 6.47 -6.14
CA GLU A 29 1.84 7.61 -5.65
C GLU A 29 1.01 8.29 -6.75
N SER A 30 1.24 7.98 -8.02
CA SER A 30 0.52 8.58 -9.17
C SER A 30 -0.45 7.60 -9.84
N VAL A 31 -0.50 6.34 -9.40
CA VAL A 31 -1.42 5.33 -9.93
C VAL A 31 -2.87 5.73 -9.66
N LYS A 32 -3.78 5.35 -10.57
CA LYS A 32 -5.22 5.54 -10.37
C LYS A 32 -5.67 4.87 -9.05
N PRO A 33 -6.30 5.62 -8.12
CA PRO A 33 -6.77 5.05 -6.86
C PRO A 33 -7.81 3.94 -7.06
N TYR A 34 -7.74 2.90 -6.23
CA TYR A 34 -8.78 1.88 -6.17
C TYR A 34 -10.04 2.50 -5.55
N PRO A 35 -11.25 2.22 -6.08
CA PRO A 35 -12.49 2.85 -5.63
C PRO A 35 -13.00 2.21 -4.33
N LEU A 36 -12.25 2.37 -3.23
CA LEU A 36 -12.68 1.92 -1.90
C LEU A 36 -13.91 2.70 -1.42
N GLU A 37 -14.77 2.01 -0.67
CA GLU A 37 -15.95 2.63 -0.07
C GLU A 37 -15.53 3.46 1.14
N MET A 38 -15.89 4.74 1.13
CA MET A 38 -15.57 5.67 2.21
C MET A 38 -16.75 5.82 3.16
N GLN A 39 -16.62 5.23 4.35
CA GLN A 39 -17.64 5.26 5.39
C GLN A 39 -17.33 6.42 6.36
N LEU A 40 -18.16 7.47 6.32
CA LEU A 40 -18.06 8.63 7.19
C LEU A 40 -19.07 8.52 8.34
N ARG A 41 -18.68 8.94 9.54
CA ARG A 41 -19.66 9.16 10.63
C ARG A 41 -20.45 10.44 10.38
N GLU A 42 -21.78 10.35 10.47
CA GLU A 42 -22.76 11.43 10.21
C GLU A 42 -22.57 12.75 10.99
N LYS A 43 -21.63 12.82 11.95
CA LYS A 43 -21.42 13.96 12.86
C LYS A 43 -20.01 14.58 12.80
N SER A 44 -19.32 14.56 11.67
CA SER A 44 -18.06 15.32 11.56
C SER A 44 -18.35 16.80 11.29
N ALA A 45 -18.49 17.60 12.35
CA ALA A 45 -18.50 19.07 12.25
C ALA A 45 -17.08 19.67 12.09
N GLN A 46 -16.07 18.80 12.00
CA GLN A 46 -14.67 19.16 11.81
C GLN A 46 -14.41 19.61 10.37
N GLY A 47 -13.54 20.59 10.20
CA GLY A 47 -13.07 21.03 8.88
C GLY A 47 -12.34 19.90 8.14
N GLU A 48 -12.23 20.03 6.82
CA GLU A 48 -11.65 19.01 5.94
C GLU A 48 -10.27 18.53 6.38
N ARG A 49 -9.38 19.45 6.80
CA ARG A 49 -8.03 19.10 7.28
C ARG A 49 -8.06 18.16 8.48
N GLU A 50 -8.96 18.41 9.44
CA GLU A 50 -9.08 17.57 10.63
C GLU A 50 -9.74 16.22 10.35
N LEU A 51 -10.65 16.16 9.36
CA LEU A 51 -11.25 14.91 8.92
C LEU A 51 -10.19 13.92 8.42
N TRP A 52 -9.13 14.42 7.77
CA TRP A 52 -8.08 13.61 7.17
C TRP A 52 -6.83 13.42 8.02
N ARG A 53 -6.78 13.95 9.25
CA ARG A 53 -5.64 13.66 10.15
C ARG A 53 -5.64 12.19 10.57
N VAL A 54 -4.46 11.57 10.44
CA VAL A 54 -4.18 10.23 10.93
C VAL A 54 -3.73 10.29 12.37
N THR A 55 -4.32 9.44 13.21
CA THR A 55 -3.80 9.17 14.55
C THR A 55 -3.12 7.80 14.55
N LYS A 56 -3.92 6.77 14.26
CA LYS A 56 -3.45 5.39 14.15
C LYS A 56 -4.37 4.59 13.23
N LEU A 57 -3.82 4.18 12.09
CA LEU A 57 -4.48 3.25 11.19
C LEU A 57 -4.57 1.86 11.83
N LYS A 58 -5.64 1.13 11.52
CA LYS A 58 -5.79 -0.28 11.92
C LYS A 58 -6.76 -1.00 11.00
N TRP A 59 -6.61 -2.31 10.90
CA TRP A 59 -7.67 -3.16 10.35
C TRP A 59 -8.95 -3.06 11.18
N ARG A 60 -10.10 -3.30 10.51
CA ARG A 60 -11.41 -3.40 11.17
C ARG A 60 -11.37 -4.39 12.34
N SER A 61 -10.74 -5.55 12.15
CA SER A 61 -10.39 -6.45 13.25
C SER A 61 -9.15 -7.30 12.90
N LYS A 62 -8.67 -8.12 13.84
CA LYS A 62 -7.55 -9.05 13.61
C LYS A 62 -7.84 -10.13 12.54
N SER A 63 -9.12 -10.41 12.30
CA SER A 63 -9.56 -11.43 11.34
C SER A 63 -10.29 -10.81 10.14
N ASP A 64 -10.49 -9.49 10.13
CA ASP A 64 -11.24 -8.78 9.10
C ASP A 64 -10.38 -7.65 8.56
N HIS A 65 -9.73 -7.94 7.43
CA HIS A 65 -8.88 -7.03 6.68
C HIS A 65 -9.60 -6.44 5.45
N SER A 66 -10.94 -6.53 5.39
CA SER A 66 -11.74 -5.92 4.31
C SER A 66 -11.84 -4.39 4.42
N ALA A 67 -11.39 -3.83 5.53
CA ALA A 67 -11.46 -2.40 5.80
C ALA A 67 -10.34 -1.89 6.72
N ILE A 68 -9.90 -0.66 6.47
CA ILE A 68 -8.98 0.10 7.31
C ILE A 68 -9.78 1.18 8.04
N VAL A 69 -9.73 1.14 9.37
CA VAL A 69 -10.17 2.25 10.20
C VAL A 69 -9.09 3.32 10.15
N TYR A 70 -9.38 4.40 9.43
CA TYR A 70 -8.43 5.49 9.18
C TYR A 70 -8.29 6.38 10.41
N ASN A 71 -9.41 6.81 10.97
CA ASN A 71 -9.48 7.50 12.25
C ASN A 71 -10.86 7.28 12.90
N SER A 72 -11.22 8.11 13.88
CA SER A 72 -12.50 7.96 14.59
C SER A 72 -13.75 8.31 13.74
N GLN A 73 -13.55 8.91 12.56
CA GLN A 73 -14.61 9.44 11.69
C GLN A 73 -14.67 8.75 10.33
N VAL A 74 -13.52 8.26 9.83
CA VAL A 74 -13.38 7.67 8.48
C VAL A 74 -12.97 6.21 8.57
N THR A 75 -13.67 5.36 7.81
CA THR A 75 -13.27 3.97 7.52
C THR A 75 -13.27 3.74 6.02
N LEU A 76 -12.20 3.15 5.50
CA LEU A 76 -12.09 2.70 4.11
C LEU A 76 -12.45 1.23 4.05
N ALA A 77 -13.51 0.88 3.33
CA ALA A 77 -14.01 -0.48 3.19
C ALA A 77 -13.95 -0.97 1.74
N GLY A 78 -14.16 -2.27 1.53
CA GLY A 78 -14.15 -2.89 0.21
C GLY A 78 -12.74 -3.19 -0.30
N ILE A 79 -11.77 -3.40 0.61
CA ILE A 79 -10.43 -3.85 0.23
C ILE A 79 -10.54 -5.30 -0.25
N PRO A 80 -10.19 -5.61 -1.51
CA PRO A 80 -10.33 -6.95 -2.05
C PRO A 80 -9.26 -7.88 -1.50
N ASP A 81 -9.60 -9.17 -1.35
CA ASP A 81 -8.68 -10.19 -0.82
C ASP A 81 -7.39 -10.31 -1.64
N GLU A 82 -7.47 -10.05 -2.94
CA GLU A 82 -6.33 -10.05 -3.85
C GLU A 82 -5.23 -9.06 -3.42
N ALA A 83 -5.59 -7.93 -2.83
CA ALA A 83 -4.61 -6.94 -2.37
C ALA A 83 -3.69 -7.49 -1.25
N HIS A 84 -4.12 -8.53 -0.54
CA HIS A 84 -3.34 -9.16 0.54
C HIS A 84 -2.33 -10.20 0.04
N ARG A 85 -2.41 -10.59 -1.25
CA ARG A 85 -1.44 -11.52 -1.87
C ARG A 85 -0.08 -10.86 -2.09
N TYR A 86 -0.06 -9.55 -2.31
CA TYR A 86 1.19 -8.82 -2.51
C TYR A 86 1.92 -8.57 -1.18
N GLN A 87 3.01 -9.32 -0.97
CA GLN A 87 3.83 -9.25 0.24
C GLN A 87 5.21 -8.62 -0.01
N LEU A 88 5.61 -7.76 0.92
CA LEU A 88 6.92 -7.13 1.01
C LEU A 88 7.60 -7.61 2.29
N GLY A 89 8.36 -8.69 2.18
CA GLY A 89 8.91 -9.41 3.33
C GLY A 89 7.81 -10.21 4.04
N SER A 90 7.54 -9.90 5.31
CA SER A 90 6.53 -10.61 6.12
C SER A 90 5.17 -9.89 6.21
N ARG A 91 4.99 -8.80 5.47
CA ARG A 91 3.80 -7.93 5.54
C ARG A 91 3.26 -7.62 4.16
N THR A 92 1.96 -7.38 4.06
CA THR A 92 1.35 -6.82 2.84
C THR A 92 1.75 -5.35 2.67
N ALA A 93 1.60 -4.80 1.47
CA ALA A 93 1.86 -3.37 1.24
C ALA A 93 0.94 -2.46 2.10
N LEU A 94 -0.32 -2.86 2.34
CA LEU A 94 -1.24 -2.13 3.19
C LEU A 94 -0.86 -2.24 4.68
N GLU A 95 -0.34 -3.38 5.13
CA GLU A 95 0.20 -3.52 6.49
C GLU A 95 1.44 -2.64 6.71
N TRP A 96 2.25 -2.41 5.67
CA TRP A 96 3.33 -1.43 5.73
C TRP A 96 2.80 0.00 5.94
N LEU A 97 1.72 0.39 5.25
CA LEU A 97 1.07 1.69 5.48
C LEU A 97 0.56 1.81 6.92
N ILE A 98 -0.16 0.80 7.42
CA ILE A 98 -0.67 0.78 8.81
C ILE A 98 0.45 0.92 9.83
N ASP A 99 1.61 0.29 9.57
CA ASP A 99 2.76 0.36 10.48
C ASP A 99 3.48 1.71 10.45
N ARG A 100 3.62 2.31 9.26
CA ARG A 100 4.41 3.53 9.06
C ARG A 100 3.62 4.81 9.28
N TYR A 101 2.38 4.88 8.79
CA TYR A 101 1.54 6.07 8.88
C TYR A 101 0.75 6.07 10.17
N GLN A 102 1.44 6.32 11.28
CA GLN A 102 0.83 6.56 12.59
C GLN A 102 1.74 7.49 13.39
N VAL A 103 1.16 8.32 14.24
CA VAL A 103 1.95 9.23 15.10
C VAL A 103 2.77 8.40 16.08
N LYS A 104 4.10 8.50 16.02
CA LYS A 104 5.05 7.80 16.90
C LYS A 104 5.95 8.80 17.60
N ILE A 105 6.23 8.54 18.87
CA ILE A 105 7.22 9.32 19.64
C ILE A 105 8.39 8.38 19.93
N ASP A 106 9.57 8.71 19.42
CA ASP A 106 10.80 8.07 19.85
C ASP A 106 11.13 8.55 21.26
N LYS A 107 11.01 7.66 22.25
CA LYS A 107 11.25 8.01 23.66
C LYS A 107 12.71 8.32 23.97
N ALA A 108 13.65 7.73 23.22
CA ALA A 108 15.08 7.92 23.45
C ALA A 108 15.54 9.26 22.88
N ALA A 109 15.02 9.65 21.71
CA ALA A 109 15.38 10.90 21.05
C ALA A 109 14.43 12.08 21.40
N GLY A 110 13.23 11.79 21.91
CA GLY A 110 12.17 12.79 22.11
C GLY A 110 11.54 13.30 20.81
N ILE A 111 11.87 12.68 19.66
CA ILE A 111 11.42 13.12 18.34
C ILE A 111 10.02 12.54 18.06
N VAL A 112 9.09 13.43 17.69
CA VAL A 112 7.77 13.06 17.20
C VAL A 112 7.86 12.83 15.69
N ASN A 113 7.38 11.68 15.24
CA ASN A 113 7.17 11.35 13.84
C ASN A 113 5.67 11.38 13.60
N ASP A 114 5.17 12.51 13.09
CA ASP A 114 3.78 12.70 12.70
C ASP A 114 3.68 12.69 11.16
N PRO A 115 3.04 11.67 10.54
CA PRO A 115 2.89 11.64 9.08
C PRO A 115 2.00 12.77 8.54
N ASN A 116 1.21 13.43 9.38
CA ASN A 116 0.39 14.56 8.98
C ASN A 116 1.23 15.82 8.69
N ASP A 117 2.45 15.93 9.24
CA ASP A 117 3.33 17.08 8.98
C ASP A 117 3.65 17.20 7.48
N TRP A 118 3.86 16.06 6.81
CA TRP A 118 4.04 16.02 5.36
C TRP A 118 2.82 16.53 4.58
N CYS A 119 1.62 16.17 5.05
CA CYS A 119 0.36 16.61 4.47
C CYS A 119 0.17 18.13 4.64
N ASP A 120 0.58 18.66 5.80
CA ASP A 120 0.52 20.08 6.10
C ASP A 120 1.54 20.89 5.28
N GLU A 121 2.77 20.39 5.14
CA GLU A 121 3.84 21.01 4.32
C GLU A 121 3.48 21.11 2.83
N HIS A 122 2.74 20.13 2.30
CA HIS A 122 2.38 20.03 0.88
C HIS A 122 0.97 20.53 0.57
N ASP A 123 0.24 21.03 1.57
CA ASP A 123 -1.17 21.44 1.47
C ASP A 123 -2.08 20.34 0.87
N ASP A 124 -1.79 19.08 1.17
CA ASP A 124 -2.55 17.91 0.71
C ASP A 124 -3.06 17.11 1.92
N PRO A 125 -4.19 17.51 2.53
CA PRO A 125 -4.74 16.81 3.67
C PRO A 125 -5.17 15.38 3.33
N ARG A 126 -5.46 15.08 2.05
CA ARG A 126 -5.95 13.78 1.60
C ARG A 126 -4.85 12.81 1.21
N TYR A 127 -3.59 13.23 1.25
CA TYR A 127 -2.45 12.42 0.80
C TYR A 127 -2.49 10.98 1.31
N ILE A 128 -2.65 10.77 2.62
CA ILE A 128 -2.58 9.43 3.22
C ILE A 128 -3.80 8.57 2.86
N VAL A 129 -5.01 9.15 2.83
CA VAL A 129 -6.22 8.40 2.45
C VAL A 129 -6.15 7.98 0.98
N ASP A 130 -5.70 8.87 0.11
CA ASP A 130 -5.58 8.58 -1.32
C ASP A 130 -4.43 7.59 -1.56
N LEU A 131 -3.34 7.67 -0.78
CA LEU A 131 -2.24 6.70 -0.83
C LEU A 131 -2.71 5.27 -0.51
N ILE A 132 -3.58 5.08 0.47
CA ILE A 132 -4.14 3.74 0.79
C ILE A 132 -4.89 3.18 -0.43
N CYS A 133 -5.70 4.01 -1.10
CA CYS A 133 -6.44 3.63 -2.30
C CYS A 133 -5.48 3.30 -3.46
N ARG A 134 -4.40 4.06 -3.64
CA ARG A 134 -3.38 3.82 -4.69
C ARG A 134 -2.57 2.55 -4.43
N VAL A 135 -2.14 2.33 -3.18
CA VAL A 135 -1.42 1.10 -2.80
C VAL A 135 -2.31 -0.12 -2.93
N THR A 136 -3.63 0.00 -2.72
CA THR A 136 -4.58 -1.07 -3.05
C THR A 136 -4.52 -1.44 -4.53
N THR A 137 -4.55 -0.45 -5.44
CA THR A 137 -4.37 -0.69 -6.89
C THR A 137 -3.03 -1.33 -7.18
N VAL A 138 -1.94 -0.80 -6.61
CA VAL A 138 -0.58 -1.32 -6.83
C VAL A 138 -0.48 -2.78 -6.42
N SER A 139 -1.05 -3.17 -5.27
CA SER A 139 -1.07 -4.57 -4.83
C SER A 139 -1.76 -5.48 -5.83
N ILE A 140 -2.95 -5.10 -6.31
CA ILE A 140 -3.75 -5.89 -7.24
C ILE A 140 -3.06 -5.99 -8.61
N GLU A 141 -2.63 -4.86 -9.16
CA GLU A 141 -1.98 -4.83 -10.48
C GLU A 141 -0.62 -5.53 -10.45
N THR A 142 0.10 -5.49 -9.33
CA THR A 142 1.32 -6.29 -9.15
C THR A 142 1.02 -7.77 -9.29
N MET A 143 0.00 -8.26 -8.58
CA MET A 143 -0.36 -9.67 -8.64
C MET A 143 -0.92 -10.07 -10.01
N ARG A 144 -1.64 -9.17 -10.68
CA ARG A 144 -2.08 -9.37 -12.06
C ARG A 144 -0.91 -9.58 -13.02
N VAL A 145 0.15 -8.78 -12.91
CA VAL A 145 1.36 -8.95 -13.74
C VAL A 145 2.08 -10.25 -13.38
N VAL A 146 2.20 -10.57 -12.09
CA VAL A 146 2.85 -11.80 -11.60
C VAL A 146 2.11 -13.05 -12.07
N ASP A 147 0.78 -13.06 -11.99
CA ASP A 147 -0.06 -14.18 -12.43
C ASP A 147 -0.02 -14.38 -13.95
N GLY A 148 0.31 -13.33 -14.70
CA GLY A 148 0.52 -13.37 -16.14
C GLY A 148 1.90 -13.88 -16.58
N LEU A 149 2.82 -14.14 -15.64
CA LEU A 149 4.15 -14.64 -15.98
C LEU A 149 4.10 -16.10 -16.48
N PRO A 150 4.91 -16.46 -17.48
CA PRO A 150 4.99 -17.85 -17.94
C PRO A 150 5.63 -18.72 -16.85
N THR A 151 5.26 -20.01 -16.83
CA THR A 151 5.92 -20.98 -15.97
C THR A 151 7.41 -21.04 -16.30
N LEU A 152 8.24 -20.98 -15.26
CA LEU A 152 9.67 -21.21 -15.38
C LEU A 152 9.89 -22.71 -15.63
N ASP A 153 10.11 -23.08 -16.89
CA ASP A 153 10.68 -24.38 -17.25
C ASP A 153 12.14 -24.41 -16.80
N LEU A 154 12.34 -24.70 -15.51
CA LEU A 154 13.65 -25.03 -14.96
C LEU A 154 14.01 -26.41 -15.53
N LEU A 155 14.88 -26.44 -16.53
CA LEU A 155 15.41 -27.69 -17.08
C LEU A 155 15.87 -28.60 -15.91
N PRO A 156 15.48 -29.87 -15.90
CA PRO A 156 15.92 -30.80 -14.86
C PRO A 156 17.45 -30.88 -14.86
N ARG A 157 18.03 -30.97 -13.66
CA ARG A 157 19.47 -31.05 -13.44
C ARG A 157 20.09 -32.32 -14.03
#